data_AF-A0AA96ZKF8-F1
#
_entry.id   AF-A0AA96ZKF8-F1
#
_cell.length_a   1.000
_cell.length_b   1.000
_cell.length_c   1.000
_cell.angle_alpha   90.00
_cell.angle_beta   90.00
_cell.angle_gamma   90.00
#
_symmetry.space_group_name_H-M   'P 1'
#
loop_
_entity.id
_entity.type
_entity.pdbx_description
1 polymer ?
#
loop_
_entity_poly.entity_id
_entity_poly.type
_entity_poly.pdbx_seq_one_letter_code
_entity_poly.pdbx_strand_id
1 'polypeptide(L)'
;MLLELAVALEDGERHAEAVQLLREHDGITGDWPDRYLLVHNALMAGDLPLAREVFARLAAPDDTWQPAADRIRRTLARAAAVPPAGPADLRGWHHVLTGGLLATLSPFGHDAGMTGRWAYLQGGWDDCRLGLERLRLVLEATGRRPAAVALLPDRGSRALGLAAAELLGLPAAPYRPGTPDALVLAYDLNEVDGELLSALHERAPGEVLYEHATCWTDTPAVSADVCGLLVQRIVAPWEPRMAMGEDGEVTRSPADDRPAEELAREVLAASAEPDPGDGATPPDPDAALADFAARAAATWATGSRDRIRSAGPVRSSRFA
;
A
#
# COMPACT_ATOMS: atom_id res chain seq x y z
N MET A 1 -0.86 -32.82 0.27
CA MET A 1 0.11 -32.78 -0.84
C MET A 1 -0.27 -31.81 -1.97
N LEU A 2 -1.47 -31.89 -2.60
CA LEU A 2 -1.86 -30.91 -3.64
C LEU A 2 -1.97 -29.47 -3.09
N LEU A 3 -2.77 -29.27 -2.04
CA LEU A 3 -2.97 -27.94 -1.43
C LEU A 3 -1.67 -27.40 -0.82
N GLU A 4 -0.86 -28.28 -0.22
CA GLU A 4 0.47 -27.91 0.30
C GLU A 4 1.40 -27.41 -0.81
N LEU A 5 1.37 -28.03 -1.99
CA LEU A 5 2.12 -27.57 -3.15
C LEU A 5 1.58 -26.24 -3.69
N ALA A 6 0.26 -26.06 -3.74
CA ALA A 6 -0.35 -24.79 -4.13
C ALA A 6 0.07 -23.65 -3.18
N VAL A 7 0.04 -23.90 -1.87
CA VAL A 7 0.51 -22.93 -0.85
C VAL A 7 2.02 -22.66 -1.00
N ALA A 8 2.84 -23.68 -1.26
CA ALA A 8 4.27 -23.46 -1.49
C ALA A 8 4.54 -22.62 -2.76
N LEU A 9 3.70 -22.73 -3.79
CA LEU A 9 3.76 -21.86 -4.96
C LEU A 9 3.29 -20.43 -4.63
N GLU A 10 2.26 -20.26 -3.79
CA GLU A 10 1.82 -18.96 -3.27
C GLU A 10 2.93 -18.24 -2.50
N ASP A 11 3.61 -18.93 -1.59
CA ASP A 11 4.74 -18.38 -0.81
C ASP A 11 5.89 -17.92 -1.72
N GLY A 12 6.02 -18.53 -2.89
CA GLY A 12 6.97 -18.14 -3.94
C GLY A 12 6.44 -17.10 -4.93
N GLU A 13 5.24 -16.55 -4.73
CA GLU A 13 4.51 -15.68 -5.66
C GLU A 13 4.32 -16.28 -7.08
N ARG A 14 4.31 -17.61 -7.18
CA ARG A 14 4.11 -18.38 -8.44
C ARG A 14 2.63 -18.66 -8.69
N HIS A 15 1.80 -17.63 -8.53
CA HIS A 15 0.34 -17.74 -8.58
C HIS A 15 -0.21 -18.31 -9.89
N ALA A 16 0.41 -17.99 -11.04
CA ALA A 16 0.00 -18.56 -12.33
C ALA A 16 0.20 -20.09 -12.39
N GLU A 17 1.26 -20.60 -11.76
CA GLU A 17 1.53 -22.04 -11.69
C GLU A 17 0.61 -22.73 -10.68
N ALA A 18 0.29 -22.05 -9.57
CA ALA A 18 -0.74 -22.52 -8.64
C ALA A 18 -2.11 -22.62 -9.31
N VAL A 19 -2.49 -21.64 -10.14
CA VAL A 19 -3.72 -21.70 -10.97
C VAL A 19 -3.71 -22.92 -11.89
N GLN A 20 -2.61 -23.15 -12.61
CA GLN A 20 -2.49 -24.32 -13.51
C GLN A 20 -2.66 -25.63 -12.73
N LEU A 21 -1.91 -25.79 -11.64
CA LEU A 21 -1.96 -26.96 -10.77
C LEU A 21 -3.38 -27.23 -10.24
N LEU A 22 -4.06 -26.20 -9.72
CA LEU A 22 -5.40 -26.34 -9.15
C LEU A 22 -6.47 -26.65 -10.21
N ARG A 23 -6.33 -26.08 -11.42
CA ARG A 23 -7.25 -26.36 -12.54
C ARG A 23 -7.11 -27.78 -13.08
N GLU A 24 -5.88 -28.29 -13.17
CA GLU A 24 -5.63 -29.68 -13.59
C GLU A 24 -6.30 -30.70 -12.67
N HIS A 25 -6.53 -30.33 -11.40
CA HIS A 25 -7.08 -31.19 -10.38
C HIS A 25 -8.50 -30.79 -9.93
N ASP A 26 -9.23 -29.97 -10.71
CA ASP A 26 -10.57 -29.47 -10.32
C ASP A 26 -11.62 -30.58 -10.10
N GLY A 27 -11.39 -31.78 -10.67
CA GLY A 27 -12.25 -32.95 -10.47
C GLY A 27 -12.15 -33.59 -9.08
N ILE A 28 -11.12 -33.25 -8.29
CA ILE A 28 -10.89 -33.81 -6.95
C ILE A 28 -10.84 -32.74 -5.85
N THR A 29 -10.99 -31.46 -6.20
CA THR A 29 -11.00 -30.35 -5.23
C THR A 29 -12.40 -30.14 -4.65
N GLY A 30 -12.44 -29.89 -3.35
CA GLY A 30 -13.64 -29.45 -2.65
C GLY A 30 -13.98 -27.98 -2.93
N ASP A 31 -15.05 -27.50 -2.31
CA ASP A 31 -15.47 -26.12 -2.46
C ASP A 31 -14.61 -25.16 -1.64
N TRP A 32 -14.75 -25.22 -0.32
CA TRP A 32 -13.90 -24.53 0.65
C TRP A 32 -12.98 -25.55 1.34
N PRO A 33 -11.66 -25.34 1.43
CA PRO A 33 -10.86 -24.21 0.92
C PRO A 33 -10.39 -24.31 -0.53
N ASP A 34 -10.51 -25.46 -1.18
CA ASP A 34 -9.70 -25.77 -2.36
C ASP A 34 -10.00 -24.87 -3.56
N ARG A 35 -11.27 -24.73 -3.96
CA ARG A 35 -11.63 -23.82 -5.06
C ARG A 35 -11.51 -22.36 -4.67
N TYR A 36 -11.60 -22.04 -3.37
CA TYR A 36 -11.24 -20.72 -2.89
C TYR A 36 -9.75 -20.38 -3.17
N LEU A 37 -8.82 -21.32 -2.99
CA LEU A 37 -7.41 -21.11 -3.35
C LEU A 37 -7.23 -20.84 -4.84
N LEU A 38 -8.03 -21.48 -5.70
CA LEU A 38 -8.02 -21.19 -7.14
C LEU A 38 -8.47 -19.75 -7.42
N VAL A 39 -9.53 -19.28 -6.75
CA VAL A 39 -9.98 -17.89 -6.85
C VAL A 39 -8.89 -16.92 -6.38
N HIS A 40 -8.27 -17.19 -5.23
CA HIS A 40 -7.21 -16.35 -4.68
C HIS A 40 -6.02 -16.24 -5.65
N ASN A 41 -5.49 -17.37 -6.13
CA ASN A 41 -4.37 -17.36 -7.06
C ASN A 41 -4.72 -16.75 -8.41
N ALA A 42 -5.95 -16.92 -8.91
CA ALA A 42 -6.40 -16.26 -10.13
C ALA A 42 -6.35 -14.73 -9.97
N LEU A 43 -6.80 -14.18 -8.83
CA LEU A 43 -6.67 -12.75 -8.55
C LEU A 43 -5.21 -12.30 -8.49
N MET A 44 -4.35 -13.03 -7.78
CA MET A 44 -2.94 -12.68 -7.63
C MET A 44 -2.14 -12.87 -8.93
N ALA A 45 -2.62 -13.71 -9.86
CA ALA A 45 -2.08 -13.86 -11.21
C ALA A 45 -2.69 -12.86 -12.22
N GLY A 46 -3.69 -12.07 -11.81
CA GLY A 46 -4.31 -11.06 -12.64
C GLY A 46 -5.48 -11.56 -13.51
N ASP A 47 -5.91 -12.82 -13.36
CA ASP A 47 -6.99 -13.44 -14.10
C ASP A 47 -8.36 -13.17 -13.43
N LEU A 48 -8.83 -11.91 -13.57
CA LEU A 48 -10.14 -11.49 -13.06
C LEU A 48 -11.31 -12.32 -13.63
N PRO A 49 -11.34 -12.67 -14.94
CA PRO A 49 -12.40 -13.52 -15.48
C PRO A 49 -12.49 -14.87 -14.76
N LEU A 50 -11.38 -15.59 -14.62
CA LEU A 50 -11.36 -16.88 -13.94
C LEU A 50 -11.74 -16.75 -12.46
N ALA A 51 -11.19 -15.77 -11.75
CA ALA A 51 -11.51 -15.54 -10.35
C ALA A 51 -13.02 -15.32 -10.14
N ARG A 52 -13.65 -14.51 -10.99
CA ARG A 52 -15.09 -14.25 -10.94
C ARG A 52 -15.91 -15.50 -11.25
N GLU A 53 -15.52 -16.25 -12.28
CA GLU A 53 -16.20 -17.47 -12.71
C GLU A 53 -16.21 -18.53 -11.61
N VAL A 54 -15.05 -18.80 -11.01
CA VAL A 54 -14.91 -19.81 -9.95
C VAL A 54 -15.62 -19.33 -8.68
N PHE A 55 -15.47 -18.06 -8.28
CA PHE A 55 -16.11 -17.52 -7.09
C PHE A 55 -17.65 -17.59 -7.16
N ALA A 56 -18.23 -17.33 -8.34
CA ALA A 56 -19.68 -17.42 -8.55
C ALA A 56 -20.24 -18.84 -8.44
N ARG A 57 -19.39 -19.87 -8.52
CA ARG A 57 -19.77 -21.29 -8.37
C ARG A 57 -19.54 -21.84 -6.97
N LEU A 58 -18.85 -21.10 -6.10
CA LEU A 58 -18.67 -21.53 -4.71
C LEU A 58 -20.03 -21.58 -4.01
N ALA A 59 -20.24 -22.58 -3.16
CA ALA A 59 -21.36 -22.60 -2.24
C ALA A 59 -21.22 -21.47 -1.20
N ALA A 60 -22.33 -21.15 -0.54
CA ALA A 60 -22.31 -20.16 0.53
C ALA A 60 -21.28 -20.56 1.61
N PRO A 61 -20.38 -19.65 2.00
CA PRO A 61 -19.41 -19.93 3.05
C PRO A 61 -20.10 -20.11 4.40
N ASP A 62 -19.50 -20.93 5.27
CA ASP A 62 -19.81 -20.92 6.69
C ASP A 62 -19.09 -19.77 7.42
N ASP A 63 -19.29 -19.65 8.73
CA ASP A 63 -18.66 -18.61 9.56
C ASP A 63 -17.12 -18.63 9.48
N THR A 64 -16.51 -19.79 9.21
CA THR A 64 -15.06 -19.94 9.09
C THR A 64 -14.55 -19.27 7.81
N TRP A 65 -15.27 -19.43 6.70
CA TRP A 65 -14.86 -18.94 5.38
C TRP A 65 -15.50 -17.61 4.97
N GLN A 66 -16.48 -17.11 5.74
CA GLN A 66 -17.15 -15.84 5.50
C GLN A 66 -16.16 -14.67 5.33
N PRO A 67 -15.13 -14.47 6.17
CA PRO A 67 -14.19 -13.36 6.00
C PRO A 67 -13.39 -13.46 4.69
N ALA A 68 -13.01 -14.67 4.29
CA ALA A 68 -12.28 -14.92 3.04
C ALA A 68 -13.16 -14.62 1.82
N ALA A 69 -14.43 -15.05 1.85
CA ALA A 69 -15.40 -14.75 0.81
C ALA A 69 -15.69 -13.25 0.68
N ASP A 70 -15.81 -12.54 1.81
CA ASP A 70 -16.05 -11.10 1.85
C ASP A 70 -14.88 -10.32 1.26
N ARG A 71 -13.63 -10.74 1.55
CA ARG A 71 -12.43 -10.16 0.94
C ARG A 71 -12.46 -10.30 -0.59
N ILE A 72 -12.74 -11.50 -1.11
CA ILE A 72 -12.83 -11.72 -2.56
C ILE A 72 -13.94 -10.87 -3.18
N ARG A 73 -15.11 -10.80 -2.53
CA ARG A 73 -16.23 -9.99 -3.03
C ARG A 73 -15.86 -8.52 -3.13
N ARG A 74 -15.16 -7.97 -2.13
CA ARG A 74 -14.65 -6.58 -2.16
C ARG A 74 -13.62 -6.41 -3.29
N THR A 75 -12.66 -7.31 -3.43
CA THR A 75 -11.65 -7.25 -4.50
C THR A 75 -12.28 -7.27 -5.90
N LEU A 76 -13.23 -8.19 -6.15
CA LEU A 76 -13.93 -8.28 -7.43
C LEU A 76 -14.83 -7.05 -7.68
N ALA A 77 -15.46 -6.50 -6.64
CA ALA A 77 -16.26 -5.28 -6.76
C ALA A 77 -15.39 -4.06 -7.12
N ARG A 78 -14.21 -3.92 -6.51
CA ARG A 78 -13.24 -2.87 -6.87
C ARG A 78 -12.75 -3.02 -8.30
N ALA A 79 -12.39 -4.24 -8.71
CA ALA A 79 -11.96 -4.53 -10.09
C ALA A 79 -13.06 -4.26 -11.13
N ALA A 80 -14.33 -4.41 -10.76
CA ALA A 80 -15.45 -4.06 -11.63
C ALA A 80 -15.67 -2.53 -11.71
N ALA A 81 -15.52 -1.82 -10.59
CA ALA A 81 -15.73 -0.37 -10.53
C ALA A 81 -14.58 0.42 -11.17
N VAL A 82 -13.33 0.00 -10.90
CA VAL A 82 -12.11 0.61 -11.43
C VAL A 82 -11.21 -0.52 -11.94
N PRO A 83 -11.44 -1.00 -13.18
CA PRO A 83 -10.62 -2.05 -13.75
C PRO A 83 -9.18 -1.57 -13.95
N PRO A 84 -8.17 -2.41 -13.64
CA PRO A 84 -6.78 -2.10 -14.00
C PRO A 84 -6.64 -1.92 -15.51
N ALA A 85 -5.83 -0.95 -15.94
CA ALA A 85 -5.60 -0.66 -17.36
C ALA A 85 -4.81 -1.77 -18.08
N GLY A 86 -4.17 -2.65 -17.33
CA GLY A 86 -3.43 -3.79 -17.84
C GLY A 86 -2.67 -4.55 -16.74
N PRO A 87 -1.92 -5.60 -17.10
CA PRO A 87 -1.16 -6.41 -16.14
C PRO A 87 0.00 -5.68 -15.48
N ALA A 88 0.44 -4.53 -16.03
CA ALA A 88 1.50 -3.70 -15.48
C ALA A 88 0.98 -2.45 -14.73
N ASP A 89 -0.35 -2.29 -14.62
CA ASP A 89 -0.95 -1.14 -13.94
C ASP A 89 -0.83 -1.29 -12.41
N LEU A 90 0.30 -0.84 -11.87
CA LEU A 90 0.58 -0.93 -10.43
C LEU A 90 -0.47 -0.23 -9.58
N ARG A 91 -0.88 0.98 -9.95
CA ARG A 91 -1.85 1.77 -9.18
C ARG A 91 -3.23 1.12 -9.22
N GLY A 92 -3.67 0.64 -10.38
CA GLY A 92 -4.93 -0.08 -10.54
C GLY A 92 -4.96 -1.37 -9.71
N TRP A 93 -3.92 -2.19 -9.82
CA TRP A 93 -3.84 -3.45 -9.07
C TRP A 93 -3.71 -3.25 -7.57
N HIS A 94 -2.97 -2.23 -7.12
CA HIS A 94 -2.91 -1.87 -5.71
C HIS A 94 -4.32 -1.60 -5.15
N HIS A 95 -5.10 -0.73 -5.82
CA HIS A 95 -6.50 -0.46 -5.42
C HIS A 95 -7.37 -1.70 -5.45
N VAL A 96 -7.27 -2.53 -6.49
CA VAL A 96 -8.06 -3.77 -6.58
C VAL A 96 -7.78 -4.68 -5.38
N LEU A 97 -6.52 -4.89 -5.03
CA LEU A 97 -6.13 -5.84 -3.99
C LEU A 97 -6.37 -5.32 -2.57
N THR A 98 -5.97 -4.08 -2.28
CA THR A 98 -6.00 -3.52 -0.92
C THR A 98 -7.23 -2.65 -0.67
N GLY A 99 -7.80 -2.04 -1.70
CA GLY A 99 -8.76 -0.95 -1.58
C GLY A 99 -8.15 0.40 -1.23
N GLY A 100 -6.82 0.48 -1.13
CA GLY A 100 -6.05 1.69 -0.90
C GLY A 100 -5.62 2.36 -2.20
N LEU A 101 -5.14 3.60 -2.10
CA LEU A 101 -4.64 4.38 -3.22
C LEU A 101 -3.12 4.52 -3.14
N LEU A 102 -2.42 4.20 -4.23
CA LEU A 102 -0.98 4.42 -4.34
C LEU A 102 -0.71 5.82 -4.88
N ALA A 103 -0.16 6.68 -4.02
CA ALA A 103 0.07 8.08 -4.32
C ALA A 103 1.19 8.25 -5.35
N THR A 104 2.37 7.68 -5.11
CA THR A 104 3.56 7.95 -5.95
C THR A 104 4.12 6.66 -6.54
N LEU A 105 4.40 6.67 -7.84
CA LEU A 105 5.17 5.64 -8.53
C LEU A 105 6.65 6.03 -8.56
N SER A 106 7.53 5.04 -8.34
CA SER A 106 8.98 5.23 -8.51
C SER A 106 9.27 5.75 -9.90
N PRO A 107 10.05 6.83 -10.05
CA PRO A 107 10.50 7.34 -11.34
C PRO A 107 11.78 6.63 -11.83
N PHE A 108 12.13 5.49 -11.20
CA PHE A 108 13.34 4.72 -11.50
C PHE A 108 13.04 3.23 -11.76
N GLY A 109 13.84 2.64 -12.63
CA GLY A 109 13.97 1.19 -12.79
C GLY A 109 12.78 0.53 -13.45
N HIS A 110 11.92 1.27 -14.15
CA HIS A 110 10.74 0.71 -14.81
C HIS A 110 11.12 -0.43 -15.78
N ASP A 111 12.07 -0.17 -16.67
CA ASP A 111 12.59 -1.14 -17.64
C ASP A 111 13.46 -2.24 -17.00
N ALA A 112 13.96 -2.01 -15.79
CA ALA A 112 14.65 -3.00 -14.96
C ALA A 112 13.68 -3.91 -14.18
N GLY A 113 12.38 -3.80 -14.44
CA GLY A 113 11.35 -4.63 -13.82
C GLY A 113 10.92 -4.16 -12.43
N MET A 114 11.18 -2.91 -12.03
CA MET A 114 10.65 -2.38 -10.77
C MET A 114 9.18 -1.97 -10.88
N THR A 115 8.75 -1.57 -12.08
CA THR A 115 7.35 -1.26 -12.43
C THR A 115 6.69 -0.28 -11.45
N GLY A 116 7.39 0.81 -11.10
CA GLY A 116 6.87 1.86 -10.23
C GLY A 116 7.06 1.62 -8.72
N ARG A 117 7.84 0.62 -8.32
CA ARG A 117 8.26 0.38 -6.93
C ARG A 117 9.72 0.78 -6.72
N TRP A 118 10.07 1.13 -5.49
CA TRP A 118 11.48 1.27 -5.09
C TRP A 118 11.99 -0.07 -4.53
N ALA A 119 13.20 -0.44 -4.91
CA ALA A 119 13.90 -1.55 -4.28
C ALA A 119 14.58 -1.09 -2.98
N TYR A 120 15.34 -0.01 -3.09
CA TYR A 120 16.05 0.62 -2.00
C TYR A 120 15.90 2.13 -2.14
N LEU A 121 15.59 2.82 -1.05
CA LEU A 121 15.45 4.27 -1.03
C LEU A 121 16.13 4.83 0.23
N GLN A 122 17.08 5.78 0.06
CA GLN A 122 17.49 6.66 1.16
C GLN A 122 16.55 7.86 1.16
N GLY A 123 15.46 7.77 1.91
CA GLY A 123 14.37 8.73 1.86
C GLY A 123 14.80 10.13 2.28
N GLY A 124 14.34 11.13 1.54
CA GLY A 124 14.53 12.54 1.82
C GLY A 124 13.36 13.19 2.54
N TRP A 125 13.58 14.40 3.04
CA TRP A 125 12.48 15.26 3.50
C TRP A 125 11.54 15.61 2.33
N ASP A 126 12.08 15.74 1.12
CA ASP A 126 11.33 16.03 -0.10
C ASP A 126 10.32 14.92 -0.42
N ASP A 127 10.69 13.64 -0.25
CA ASP A 127 9.78 12.50 -0.45
C ASP A 127 8.57 12.59 0.51
N CYS A 128 8.83 12.92 1.78
CA CYS A 128 7.79 13.10 2.78
C CYS A 128 6.85 14.25 2.38
N ARG A 129 7.42 15.40 1.98
CA ARG A 129 6.67 16.57 1.53
C ARG A 129 5.79 16.26 0.32
N LEU A 130 6.35 15.63 -0.72
CA LEU A 130 5.65 15.19 -1.91
C LEU A 130 4.51 14.22 -1.56
N GLY A 131 4.79 13.25 -0.67
CA GLY A 131 3.79 12.30 -0.17
C GLY A 131 2.60 12.98 0.48
N LEU A 132 2.83 14.02 1.30
CA LEU A 132 1.78 14.79 1.95
C LEU A 132 0.97 15.66 0.95
N GLU A 133 1.61 16.26 -0.04
CA GLU A 133 0.90 16.97 -1.11
C GLU A 133 0.01 16.03 -1.93
N ARG A 134 0.51 14.84 -2.27
CA ARG A 134 -0.28 13.85 -3.01
C ARG A 134 -1.39 13.25 -2.16
N LEU A 135 -1.21 13.14 -0.84
CA LEU A 135 -2.30 12.84 0.09
C LEU A 135 -3.38 13.93 0.05
N ARG A 136 -3.01 15.22 0.08
CA ARG A 136 -3.96 16.34 -0.05
C ARG A 136 -4.77 16.22 -1.34
N LEU A 137 -4.12 15.94 -2.47
CA LEU A 137 -4.78 15.72 -3.76
C LEU A 137 -5.78 14.55 -3.72
N VAL A 138 -5.42 13.44 -3.08
CA VAL A 138 -6.32 12.28 -2.90
C VAL A 138 -7.54 12.67 -2.07
N LEU A 139 -7.36 13.36 -0.95
CA LEU A 139 -8.47 13.82 -0.10
C LEU A 139 -9.40 14.78 -0.85
N GLU A 140 -8.84 15.68 -1.66
CA GLU A 140 -9.59 16.61 -2.50
C GLU A 140 -10.41 15.86 -3.57
N ALA A 141 -9.77 15.00 -4.35
CA ALA A 141 -10.37 14.26 -5.46
C ALA A 141 -11.45 13.27 -5.02
N THR A 142 -11.31 12.70 -3.83
CA THR A 142 -12.30 11.78 -3.23
C THR A 142 -13.39 12.49 -2.44
N GLY A 143 -13.26 13.81 -2.22
CA GLY A 143 -14.20 14.59 -1.41
C GLY A 143 -14.10 14.31 0.10
N ARG A 144 -13.08 13.59 0.57
CA ARG A 144 -12.89 13.30 2.00
C ARG A 144 -12.39 14.54 2.74
N ARG A 145 -12.91 14.77 3.94
CA ARG A 145 -12.60 15.93 4.78
C ARG A 145 -12.33 15.49 6.21
N PRO A 146 -11.11 15.05 6.54
CA PRO A 146 -10.75 14.76 7.92
C PRO A 146 -10.93 16.00 8.80
N ALA A 147 -11.37 15.79 10.05
CA ALA A 147 -11.59 16.86 11.03
C ALA A 147 -10.36 17.13 11.90
N ALA A 148 -9.47 16.14 12.04
CA ALA A 148 -8.25 16.23 12.83
C ALA A 148 -7.20 15.23 12.33
N VAL A 149 -5.94 15.51 12.63
CA VAL A 149 -4.86 14.54 12.51
C VAL A 149 -4.70 13.80 13.84
N ALA A 150 -4.69 12.48 13.77
CA ALA A 150 -4.51 11.60 14.91
C ALA A 150 -3.08 11.06 14.92
N LEU A 151 -2.29 11.51 15.89
CA LEU A 151 -0.86 11.27 16.01
C LEU A 151 -0.58 9.88 16.59
N LEU A 152 0.16 9.07 15.84
CA LEU A 152 0.77 7.84 16.34
C LEU A 152 1.94 8.16 17.30
N PRO A 153 2.29 7.26 18.23
CA PRO A 153 3.24 7.55 19.30
C PRO A 153 4.71 7.47 18.86
N ASP A 154 5.04 6.73 17.80
CA ASP A 154 6.41 6.62 17.31
C ASP A 154 6.88 7.94 16.67
N ARG A 155 8.19 8.22 16.77
CA ARG A 155 8.77 9.52 16.44
C ARG A 155 8.56 9.90 14.97
N GLY A 156 8.75 8.95 14.06
CA GLY A 156 8.67 9.17 12.61
C GLY A 156 7.25 9.49 12.16
N SER A 157 6.28 8.66 12.57
CA SER A 157 4.87 8.86 12.27
C SER A 157 4.32 10.12 12.94
N ARG A 158 4.75 10.43 14.17
CA ARG A 158 4.39 11.67 14.85
C ARG A 158 4.90 12.90 14.10
N ALA A 159 6.15 12.90 13.62
CA ALA A 159 6.71 14.00 12.84
C ALA A 159 5.92 14.24 11.55
N LEU A 160 5.64 13.16 10.81
CA LEU A 160 4.85 13.21 9.60
C LEU A 160 3.41 13.70 9.86
N GLY A 161 2.79 13.25 10.96
CA GLY A 161 1.45 13.69 11.36
C GLY A 161 1.39 15.17 11.76
N LEU A 162 2.40 15.67 12.47
CA LEU A 162 2.50 17.10 12.80
C LEU A 162 2.66 17.95 11.54
N ALA A 163 3.50 17.53 10.59
CA ALA A 163 3.66 18.20 9.30
C ALA A 163 2.35 18.20 8.50
N ALA A 164 1.62 17.08 8.47
CA ALA A 164 0.33 17.00 7.79
C ALA A 164 -0.74 17.88 8.44
N ALA A 165 -0.77 17.96 9.77
CA ALA A 165 -1.71 18.82 10.50
C ALA A 165 -1.51 20.29 10.13
N GLU A 166 -0.26 20.75 10.10
CA GLU A 166 0.07 22.13 9.70
C GLU A 166 -0.23 22.37 8.22
N LEU A 167 0.17 21.45 7.33
CA LEU A 167 -0.07 21.56 5.89
C LEU A 167 -1.56 21.66 5.53
N LEU A 168 -2.39 20.84 6.19
CA LEU A 168 -3.82 20.76 5.92
C LEU A 168 -4.65 21.75 6.76
N GLY A 169 -4.03 22.48 7.69
CA GLY A 169 -4.72 23.38 8.61
C GLY A 169 -5.66 22.66 9.58
N LEU A 170 -5.30 21.44 10.01
CA LEU A 170 -6.10 20.59 10.88
C LEU A 170 -5.54 20.58 12.32
N PRO A 171 -6.39 20.46 13.35
CA PRO A 171 -5.92 20.22 14.70
C PRO A 171 -5.27 18.82 14.81
N ALA A 172 -4.22 18.70 15.63
CA ALA A 172 -3.58 17.43 15.93
C ALA A 172 -3.87 16.96 17.36
N ALA A 173 -4.14 15.67 17.53
CA ALA A 173 -4.34 15.04 18.84
C ALA A 173 -3.77 13.61 18.84
N PRO A 174 -3.43 13.03 20.00
CA PRO A 174 -3.02 11.62 20.07
C PRO A 174 -4.10 10.69 19.50
N TYR A 175 -3.68 9.64 18.78
CA TYR A 175 -4.60 8.65 18.23
C TYR A 175 -5.43 7.96 19.31
N ARG A 176 -6.73 7.83 19.02
CA ARG A 176 -7.70 7.09 19.83
C ARG A 176 -8.57 6.26 18.90
N PRO A 177 -8.60 4.93 19.06
CA PRO A 177 -9.44 4.06 18.23
C PRO A 177 -10.91 4.49 18.26
N GLY A 178 -11.58 4.41 17.11
CA GLY A 178 -12.99 4.79 16.99
C GLY A 178 -13.25 6.29 16.81
N THR A 179 -12.21 7.13 16.73
CA THR A 179 -12.38 8.57 16.46
C THR A 179 -12.82 8.78 15.01
N PRO A 180 -14.02 9.32 14.75
CA PRO A 180 -14.50 9.54 13.40
C PRO A 180 -13.72 10.66 12.71
N ASP A 181 -13.69 10.63 11.37
CA ASP A 181 -13.07 11.64 10.51
C ASP A 181 -11.61 11.97 10.88
N ALA A 182 -10.88 11.03 11.48
CA ALA A 182 -9.48 11.19 11.82
C ALA A 182 -8.58 10.85 10.63
N LEU A 183 -7.56 11.68 10.39
CA LEU A 183 -6.45 11.35 9.50
C LEU A 183 -5.29 10.80 10.33
N VAL A 184 -4.99 9.52 10.17
CA VAL A 184 -3.87 8.84 10.83
C VAL A 184 -2.72 8.74 9.84
N LEU A 185 -1.52 9.11 10.26
CA LEU A 185 -0.31 9.00 9.44
C LEU A 185 0.70 8.10 10.12
N ALA A 186 1.19 7.11 9.37
CA ALA A 186 2.32 6.28 9.71
C ALA A 186 3.47 6.55 8.72
N TYR A 187 4.71 6.54 9.20
CA TYR A 187 5.85 6.54 8.29
C TYR A 187 6.02 5.16 7.65
N ASP A 188 6.15 4.12 8.47
CA ASP A 188 6.17 2.70 8.09
C ASP A 188 5.30 1.95 9.10
N LEU A 189 4.24 1.29 8.64
CA LEU A 189 3.33 0.56 9.52
C LEU A 189 3.99 -0.66 10.17
N ASN A 190 5.08 -1.20 9.61
CA ASN A 190 5.81 -2.31 10.23
C ASN A 190 6.59 -1.90 11.48
N GLU A 191 6.82 -0.59 11.69
CA GLU A 191 7.47 -0.07 12.90
C GLU A 191 6.47 0.28 14.03
N VAL A 192 5.17 0.25 13.72
CA VAL A 192 4.11 0.58 14.68
C VAL A 192 3.83 -0.61 15.60
N ASP A 193 3.55 -0.34 16.87
CA ASP A 193 3.20 -1.36 17.86
C ASP A 193 2.02 -2.25 17.41
N GLY A 194 2.09 -3.54 17.70
CA GLY A 194 1.14 -4.54 17.23
C GLY A 194 -0.28 -4.36 17.78
N GLU A 195 -0.46 -3.88 19.02
CA GLU A 195 -1.78 -3.61 19.57
C GLU A 195 -2.41 -2.41 18.86
N LEU A 196 -1.59 -1.38 18.58
CA LEU A 196 -2.02 -0.19 17.85
C LEU A 196 -2.37 -0.51 16.39
N LEU A 197 -1.57 -1.33 15.71
CA LEU A 197 -1.89 -1.83 14.37
C LEU A 197 -3.20 -2.63 14.35
N SER A 198 -3.42 -3.48 15.35
CA SER A 198 -4.68 -4.22 15.46
C SER A 198 -5.88 -3.29 15.62
N ALA A 199 -5.73 -2.19 16.36
CA ALA A 199 -6.79 -1.20 16.52
C ALA A 199 -7.10 -0.43 15.23
N LEU A 200 -6.12 -0.30 14.33
CA LEU A 200 -6.28 0.30 13.00
C LEU A 200 -6.93 -0.65 11.98
N HIS A 201 -7.13 -1.93 12.28
CA HIS A 201 -7.73 -2.87 11.31
C HIS A 201 -9.18 -2.50 10.95
N GLU A 202 -9.97 -2.14 11.97
CA GLU A 202 -11.34 -1.67 11.80
C GLU A 202 -11.37 -0.16 11.64
N ARG A 203 -11.98 0.31 10.55
CA ARG A 203 -12.03 1.74 10.23
C ARG A 203 -13.15 2.42 11.01
N ALA A 204 -12.84 3.49 11.75
CA ALA A 204 -13.87 4.38 12.27
C ALA A 204 -14.55 5.16 11.13
N PRO A 205 -15.83 5.56 11.24
CA PRO A 205 -16.50 6.30 10.17
C PRO A 205 -15.71 7.55 9.77
N GLY A 206 -15.38 7.67 8.48
CA GLY A 206 -14.63 8.82 7.98
C GLY A 206 -13.10 8.75 8.15
N GLU A 207 -12.59 7.82 8.96
CA GLU A 207 -11.16 7.70 9.22
C GLU A 207 -10.38 7.36 7.94
N VAL A 208 -9.17 7.91 7.83
CA VAL A 208 -8.22 7.62 6.75
C VAL A 208 -6.87 7.30 7.36
N LEU A 209 -6.30 6.16 6.97
CA LEU A 209 -4.94 5.76 7.29
C LEU A 209 -4.02 6.02 6.10
N TYR A 210 -3.03 6.87 6.28
CA TYR A 210 -1.92 7.07 5.35
C TYR A 210 -0.68 6.36 5.88
N GLU A 211 -0.01 5.59 5.02
CA GLU A 211 1.34 5.09 5.27
C GLU A 211 2.27 5.74 4.24
N HIS A 212 3.38 6.33 4.68
CA HIS A 212 4.31 6.96 3.76
C HIS A 212 5.04 5.92 2.91
N ALA A 213 5.69 4.95 3.57
CA ALA A 213 6.59 4.00 2.93
C ALA A 213 6.13 2.56 3.20
N THR A 214 5.25 2.04 2.34
CA THR A 214 4.73 0.69 2.47
C THR A 214 5.75 -0.33 1.95
N CYS A 215 6.15 -1.27 2.80
CA CYS A 215 6.98 -2.39 2.38
C CYS A 215 6.17 -3.36 1.49
N TRP A 216 6.53 -3.51 0.21
CA TRP A 216 5.76 -4.38 -0.70
C TRP A 216 6.17 -5.84 -0.64
N THR A 217 7.35 -6.16 -0.10
CA THR A 217 7.84 -7.54 0.10
C THR A 217 7.52 -8.10 1.48
N ASP A 218 7.32 -7.24 2.47
CA ASP A 218 6.81 -7.59 3.80
C ASP A 218 5.66 -6.64 4.15
N THR A 219 4.50 -6.93 3.58
CA THR A 219 3.34 -6.04 3.70
C THR A 219 2.88 -5.89 5.15
N PRO A 220 2.45 -4.68 5.56
CA PRO A 220 2.01 -4.46 6.94
C PRO A 220 0.77 -5.27 7.32
N ALA A 221 0.57 -5.44 8.63
CA ALA A 221 -0.56 -6.17 9.20
C ALA A 221 -1.93 -5.57 8.84
N VAL A 222 -1.95 -4.28 8.49
CA VAL A 222 -3.13 -3.56 8.00
C VAL A 222 -2.75 -2.83 6.71
N SER A 223 -3.64 -2.83 5.71
CA SER A 223 -3.42 -2.04 4.49
C SER A 223 -3.85 -0.59 4.71
N ALA A 224 -2.96 0.36 4.42
CA ALA A 224 -3.30 1.78 4.46
C ALA A 224 -4.36 2.13 3.41
N ASP A 225 -5.18 3.14 3.73
CA ASP A 225 -6.16 3.70 2.78
C ASP A 225 -5.44 4.49 1.68
N VAL A 226 -4.28 5.08 2.00
CA VAL A 226 -3.38 5.72 1.04
C VAL A 226 -1.95 5.29 1.35
N CYS A 227 -1.27 4.70 0.37
CA CYS A 227 0.15 4.39 0.45
C CYS A 227 0.91 5.49 -0.30
N GLY A 228 1.84 6.17 0.35
CA GLY A 228 2.68 7.21 -0.25
C GLY A 228 3.52 6.64 -1.38
N LEU A 229 4.29 5.61 -1.07
CA LEU A 229 5.13 4.87 -2.00
C LEU A 229 5.20 3.39 -1.64
N LEU A 230 5.58 2.55 -2.62
CA LEU A 230 5.90 1.14 -2.39
C LEU A 230 7.41 0.94 -2.45
N VAL A 231 8.01 0.50 -1.36
CA VAL A 231 9.46 0.28 -1.25
C VAL A 231 9.75 -1.11 -0.70
N GLN A 232 10.89 -1.71 -1.03
CA GLN A 232 11.32 -2.96 -0.38
C GLN A 232 12.17 -2.66 0.86
N ARG A 233 13.10 -1.70 0.78
CA ARG A 233 13.87 -1.19 1.90
C ARG A 233 13.98 0.32 1.86
N ILE A 234 13.59 0.98 2.94
CA ILE A 234 13.78 2.41 3.12
C ILE A 234 14.78 2.68 4.24
N VAL A 235 15.55 3.76 4.09
CA VAL A 235 16.30 4.41 5.18
C VAL A 235 15.67 5.79 5.37
N ALA A 236 15.06 6.02 6.53
CA ALA A 236 14.24 7.20 6.75
C ALA A 236 15.07 8.51 6.82
N PRO A 237 14.43 9.68 6.68
CA PRO A 237 15.10 10.98 6.75
C PRO A 237 15.99 11.20 7.98
N TRP A 238 15.58 10.63 9.11
CA TRP A 238 16.22 10.74 10.43
C TRP A 238 17.14 9.56 10.80
N GLU A 239 17.27 8.55 9.94
CA GLU A 239 18.16 7.41 10.18
C GLU A 239 19.60 7.69 9.72
N PRO A 240 20.59 6.92 10.18
CA PRO A 240 21.96 7.05 9.68
C PRO A 240 22.04 6.82 8.17
N ARG A 241 22.57 7.79 7.42
CA ARG A 241 22.67 7.72 5.95
C ARG A 241 24.08 7.38 5.52
N MET A 242 24.21 6.78 4.34
CA MET A 242 25.49 6.63 3.66
C MET A 242 25.57 7.66 2.54
N ALA A 243 26.66 8.44 2.54
CA ALA A 243 26.99 9.41 1.51
C ALA A 243 28.36 9.08 0.94
N MET A 244 28.47 9.01 -0.39
CA MET A 244 29.75 8.87 -1.07
C MET A 244 30.35 10.25 -1.26
N GLY A 245 31.54 10.48 -0.67
CA GLY A 245 32.32 11.69 -0.86
C GLY A 245 32.88 11.81 -2.28
N GLU A 246 33.38 12.99 -2.63
CA GLU A 246 33.96 13.27 -3.95
C GLU A 246 35.20 12.42 -4.27
N ASP A 247 35.88 11.90 -3.24
CA ASP A 247 37.01 10.98 -3.29
C ASP A 247 36.59 9.49 -3.38
N GLY A 248 35.28 9.22 -3.38
CA GLY A 248 34.73 7.87 -3.34
C GLY A 248 34.69 7.25 -1.94
N GLU A 249 35.07 8.00 -0.89
CA GLU A 249 34.96 7.51 0.49
C GLU A 249 33.49 7.47 0.91
N VAL A 250 33.02 6.32 1.40
CA VAL A 250 31.66 6.20 1.93
C VAL A 250 31.67 6.69 3.38
N THR A 251 31.10 7.86 3.59
CA THR A 251 30.88 8.44 4.91
C THR A 251 29.49 8.07 5.42
N ARG A 252 29.37 7.85 6.73
CA ARG A 252 28.08 7.60 7.39
C ARG A 252 27.71 8.79 8.25
N SER A 253 26.59 9.44 7.95
CA SER A 253 26.04 10.46 8.84
C SER A 253 25.37 9.80 10.05
N PRO A 254 25.42 10.44 11.24
CA PRO A 254 24.68 9.95 12.41
C PRO A 254 23.17 10.04 12.19
N ALA A 255 22.41 9.34 13.04
CA ALA A 255 20.97 9.52 13.12
C ALA A 255 20.62 10.94 13.57
N ASP A 256 19.46 11.43 13.14
CA ASP A 256 18.87 12.67 13.64
C ASP A 256 17.99 12.36 14.85
N ASP A 257 18.45 12.76 16.03
CA ASP A 257 17.77 12.54 17.30
C ASP A 257 16.89 13.70 17.76
N ARG A 258 16.72 14.72 16.92
CA ARG A 258 15.83 15.85 17.21
C ARG A 258 14.38 15.37 17.44
N PRO A 259 13.60 16.09 18.26
CA PRO A 259 12.21 15.74 18.54
C PRO A 259 11.33 15.81 17.28
N ALA A 260 10.20 15.12 17.30
CA ALA A 260 9.29 15.01 16.15
C ALA A 260 8.83 16.39 15.62
N GLU A 261 8.67 17.38 16.50
CA GLU A 261 8.30 18.76 16.18
C GLU A 261 9.39 19.50 15.36
N GLU A 262 10.66 19.12 15.50
CA GLU A 262 11.74 19.62 14.67
C GLU A 262 11.77 18.93 13.31
N LEU A 263 11.60 17.60 13.28
CA LEU A 263 11.55 16.84 12.03
C LEU A 263 10.35 17.25 11.17
N ALA A 264 9.20 17.54 11.78
CA ALA A 264 8.02 18.05 11.08
C ALA A 264 8.30 19.36 10.33
N ARG A 265 9.12 20.24 10.91
CA ARG A 265 9.53 21.49 10.26
C ARG A 265 10.44 21.26 9.07
N GLU A 266 11.33 20.26 9.12
CA GLU A 266 12.14 19.86 7.96
C GLU A 266 11.25 19.34 6.83
N VAL A 267 10.25 18.49 7.13
CA VAL A 267 9.27 18.02 6.14
C VAL A 267 8.53 19.20 5.50
N LEU A 268 8.10 20.20 6.28
CA LEU A 268 7.37 21.35 5.75
C LEU A 268 8.24 22.30 4.90
N ALA A 269 9.52 22.45 5.26
CA ALA A 269 10.48 23.30 4.56
C ALA A 269 11.02 22.67 3.27
N ALA A 270 10.88 21.35 3.12
CA ALA A 270 11.33 20.57 1.98
C ALA A 270 10.56 20.88 0.68
N SER A 271 11.15 20.50 -0.44
CA SER A 271 10.53 20.62 -1.76
C SER A 271 9.47 19.53 -1.97
N ALA A 272 8.40 19.88 -2.68
CA ALA A 272 7.41 18.90 -3.15
C ALA A 272 7.60 18.57 -4.64
N GLU A 273 8.69 19.03 -5.27
CA GLU A 273 8.94 18.76 -6.69
C GLU A 273 9.27 17.28 -6.89
N PRO A 274 8.58 16.57 -7.80
CA PRO A 274 8.89 15.19 -8.11
C PRO A 274 10.30 15.05 -8.68
N ASP A 275 11.00 13.97 -8.29
CA ASP A 275 12.28 13.61 -8.90
C ASP A 275 12.08 13.32 -10.40
N PRO A 276 12.90 13.91 -11.31
CA PRO A 276 12.79 13.66 -12.75
C PRO A 276 13.04 12.20 -13.15
N GLY A 277 13.66 11.39 -12.27
CA GLY A 277 13.86 9.97 -12.49
C GLY A 277 14.99 9.62 -13.44
N ASP A 278 14.92 8.41 -13.99
CA ASP A 278 15.85 7.90 -14.98
C ASP A 278 15.51 8.27 -16.44
N GLY A 279 14.39 8.98 -16.65
CA GLY A 279 13.89 9.35 -17.98
C GLY A 279 13.32 8.20 -18.83
N ALA A 280 13.42 6.95 -18.37
CA ALA A 280 12.81 5.78 -19.00
C ALA A 280 11.46 5.43 -18.39
N THR A 281 11.24 5.84 -17.14
CA THR A 281 10.01 5.56 -16.40
C THR A 281 8.84 6.45 -16.88
N PRO A 282 7.63 5.88 -17.10
CA PRO A 282 6.45 6.66 -17.44
C PRO A 282 6.18 7.77 -16.40
N PRO A 283 5.75 8.96 -16.84
CA PRO A 283 5.49 10.07 -15.92
C PRO A 283 4.32 9.77 -14.98
N ASP A 284 4.41 10.25 -13.75
CA ASP A 284 3.36 10.10 -12.72
C ASP A 284 2.75 11.45 -12.27
N PRO A 285 2.09 12.19 -13.16
CA PRO A 285 1.61 13.53 -12.87
C PRO A 285 0.45 13.53 -11.86
N ASP A 286 0.35 14.61 -11.09
CA ASP A 286 -0.72 14.81 -10.10
C ASP A 286 -2.13 14.67 -10.68
N ALA A 287 -2.34 15.13 -11.92
CA ALA A 287 -3.63 14.99 -12.61
C ALA A 287 -4.03 13.51 -12.79
N ALA A 288 -3.08 12.63 -13.10
CA ALA A 288 -3.37 11.20 -13.25
C ALA A 288 -3.74 10.55 -11.91
N LEU A 289 -3.10 10.97 -10.81
CA LEU A 289 -3.47 10.54 -9.46
C LEU A 289 -4.87 11.04 -9.08
N ALA A 290 -5.14 12.33 -9.26
CA ALA A 290 -6.43 12.93 -8.93
C ALA A 290 -7.57 12.27 -9.72
N ASP A 291 -7.39 12.06 -11.02
CA ASP A 291 -8.37 11.37 -11.88
C ASP A 291 -8.61 9.93 -11.42
N PHE A 292 -7.55 9.21 -11.04
CA PHE A 292 -7.69 7.85 -10.52
C PHE A 292 -8.43 7.84 -9.19
N ALA A 293 -8.06 8.71 -8.25
CA ALA A 293 -8.68 8.82 -6.94
C ALA A 293 -10.17 9.17 -7.04
N ALA A 294 -10.54 10.11 -7.93
CA ALA A 294 -11.93 10.47 -8.19
C ALA A 294 -12.75 9.28 -8.72
N ARG A 295 -12.20 8.47 -9.64
CA ARG A 295 -12.87 7.25 -10.13
C ARG A 295 -13.02 6.19 -9.03
N ALA A 296 -12.03 6.06 -8.16
CA ALA A 296 -12.00 5.08 -7.08
C ALA A 296 -12.88 5.45 -5.88
N ALA A 297 -13.27 6.73 -5.74
CA ALA A 297 -13.91 7.29 -4.55
C ALA A 297 -15.09 6.47 -4.00
N ALA A 298 -15.95 5.90 -4.85
CA ALA A 298 -17.11 5.12 -4.42
C ALA A 298 -16.76 3.76 -3.78
N THR A 299 -15.54 3.26 -3.99
CA THR A 299 -15.07 1.95 -3.49
C THR A 299 -13.86 2.05 -2.57
N TRP A 300 -13.26 3.24 -2.50
CA TRP A 300 -12.11 3.55 -1.66
C TRP A 300 -12.51 3.72 -0.19
N ALA A 301 -11.61 3.34 0.71
CA ALA A 301 -11.80 3.42 2.16
C ALA A 301 -13.11 2.77 2.64
N THR A 302 -13.41 1.56 2.12
CA THR A 302 -14.54 0.71 2.52
C THR A 302 -14.07 -0.62 3.10
N GLY A 303 -14.85 -1.20 4.04
CA GLY A 303 -14.51 -2.47 4.70
C GLY A 303 -13.31 -2.41 5.67
N SER A 304 -12.86 -3.56 6.16
CA SER A 304 -11.68 -3.70 7.01
C SER A 304 -10.37 -3.51 6.23
N ARG A 305 -9.29 -3.16 6.93
CA ARG A 305 -7.94 -3.00 6.37
C ARG A 305 -7.19 -4.34 6.35
N ASP A 306 -7.72 -5.30 5.59
CA ASP A 306 -7.15 -6.65 5.50
C ASP A 306 -5.73 -6.63 4.90
N ARG A 307 -4.78 -7.34 5.53
CA ARG A 307 -3.45 -7.59 4.95
C ARG A 307 -3.54 -8.39 3.65
N ILE A 308 -2.77 -7.98 2.65
CA ILE A 308 -2.50 -8.75 1.43
C ILE A 308 -1.06 -9.28 1.49
N ARG A 309 -0.88 -10.60 1.61
CA ARG A 309 0.44 -11.26 1.69
C ARG A 309 0.97 -11.65 0.30
N SER A 310 1.00 -10.70 -0.62
CA SER A 310 1.50 -10.90 -1.99
C SER A 310 1.81 -9.54 -2.61
N ALA A 311 2.84 -9.46 -3.44
CA ALA A 311 3.09 -8.29 -4.29
C ALA A 311 2.03 -8.10 -5.39
N GLY A 312 1.16 -9.10 -5.60
CA GLY A 312 0.09 -9.08 -6.59
C GLY A 312 0.57 -9.42 -8.02
N PRO A 313 -0.27 -9.19 -9.03
CA PRO A 313 0.02 -9.60 -10.41
C PRO A 313 1.06 -8.75 -11.12
N VAL A 314 1.31 -7.52 -10.62
CA VAL A 314 2.32 -6.63 -11.17
C VAL A 314 3.68 -7.07 -10.67
N ARG A 315 4.37 -7.88 -11.48
CA ARG A 315 5.72 -8.39 -11.19
C ARG A 315 6.68 -7.26 -10.84
N SER A 316 7.59 -7.55 -9.92
CA SER A 316 8.68 -6.64 -9.56
C SER A 316 9.95 -7.41 -9.25
N SER A 317 11.10 -6.87 -9.64
CA SER A 317 12.40 -7.34 -9.19
C SER A 317 12.53 -7.11 -7.68
N ARG A 318 12.86 -8.15 -6.92
CA ARG A 318 13.19 -8.05 -5.49
C ARG A 318 14.66 -8.37 -5.26
N PHE A 319 15.28 -7.68 -4.32
CA PHE A 319 16.63 -7.98 -3.86
C PHE A 319 16.55 -8.96 -2.69
N ALA A 320 17.52 -9.88 -2.60
CA ALA A 320 17.60 -10.88 -1.54
C ALA A 320 18.50 -10.39 -0.40
#